data_AF-A0A7D9E645-F1
#
_entry.id   AF-A0A7D9E645-F1
#
_cell.length_a   1.000
_cell.length_b   1.000
_cell.length_c   1.000
_cell.angle_alpha   90.00
_cell.angle_beta   90.00
_cell.angle_gamma   90.00
#
_symmetry.space_group_name_H-M   'P 1'
#
loop_
_entity.id
_entity.type
_entity.pdbx_description
1 polymer ?
#
loop_
_entity_poly.entity_id
_entity_poly.type
_entity_poly.pdbx_seq_one_letter_code
_entity_poly.pdbx_strand_id
1 'polypeptide(L)'
;MALHNMPITYEKIESMFEEKLEKSLQPFTKQLEEVTKAIQFTSNTYDEIIKLLKINEEKKKKLLAENKSLRAELLQSKNEVKMLKESVNDLEQYLRRDCVEICGIPFNNDQEDTNNIVIKVAEAIGVDMAPTDISVSHRLPKRAA
;
A
#
# COMPACT_ATOMS: atom_id res chain seq x y z
N MET A 1 77.59 -56.70 31.60
CA MET A 1 77.06 -55.84 30.53
C MET A 1 76.78 -56.73 29.33
N ALA A 2 75.55 -57.24 29.20
CA ALA A 2 75.11 -57.93 28.00
C ALA A 2 73.66 -57.53 27.77
N LEU A 3 73.47 -56.64 26.80
CA LEU A 3 72.17 -56.17 26.34
C LEU A 3 71.42 -57.38 25.77
N HIS A 4 70.34 -57.76 26.44
CA HIS A 4 69.47 -58.85 26.04
C HIS A 4 68.54 -58.34 24.92
N ASN A 5 69.00 -58.44 23.67
CA ASN A 5 68.12 -58.25 22.51
C ASN A 5 67.40 -59.57 22.21
N MET A 6 66.21 -59.76 22.81
CA MET A 6 65.29 -60.81 22.35
C MET A 6 64.78 -60.47 20.94
N PRO A 7 64.64 -61.46 20.04
CA PRO A 7 64.01 -61.24 18.75
C PRO A 7 62.54 -60.85 18.94
N ILE A 8 62.11 -59.80 18.25
CA ILE A 8 60.70 -59.38 18.23
C ILE A 8 59.87 -60.52 17.62
N THR A 9 58.82 -60.95 18.32
CA THR A 9 57.90 -61.99 17.84
C THR A 9 56.93 -61.43 16.79
N TYR A 10 56.44 -62.29 15.90
CA TYR A 10 55.45 -61.92 14.88
C TYR A 10 54.20 -61.25 15.50
N GLU A 11 53.66 -61.81 16.59
CA GLU A 11 52.52 -61.24 17.33
C GLU A 11 52.78 -59.79 17.79
N LYS A 12 54.03 -59.46 18.15
CA LYS A 12 54.39 -58.11 18.58
C LYS A 12 54.43 -57.13 17.40
N ILE A 13 54.85 -57.58 16.22
CA ILE A 13 54.83 -56.77 14.99
C ILE A 13 53.38 -56.52 14.55
N GLU A 14 52.53 -57.55 14.60
CA GLU A 14 51.12 -57.49 14.24
C GLU A 14 50.36 -56.50 15.16
N SER A 15 50.56 -56.61 16.47
CA SER A 15 50.04 -55.66 17.47
C SER A 15 50.51 -54.22 17.23
N MET A 16 51.80 -54.01 16.92
CA MET A 16 52.32 -52.66 16.63
C MET A 16 51.73 -52.08 15.35
N PHE A 17 51.45 -52.92 14.34
CA PHE A 17 50.84 -52.49 13.10
C PHE A 17 49.38 -52.11 13.29
N GLU A 18 48.60 -52.93 14.00
CA GLU A 18 47.22 -52.63 14.38
C GLU A 18 47.12 -51.32 15.17
N GLU A 19 47.98 -51.12 16.18
CA GLU A 19 47.98 -49.89 16.98
C GLU A 19 48.28 -48.64 16.13
N LYS A 20 49.22 -48.76 15.20
CA LYS A 20 49.61 -47.64 14.32
C LYS A 20 48.51 -47.34 13.28
N LEU A 21 47.84 -48.38 12.80
CA LEU A 21 46.69 -48.26 11.90
C LEU A 21 45.50 -47.60 12.61
N GLU A 22 45.16 -48.07 13.82
CA GLU A 22 44.11 -47.51 14.68
C GLU A 22 44.37 -46.01 14.96
N LYS A 23 45.60 -45.67 15.35
CA LYS A 23 46.02 -44.27 15.58
C LYS A 23 45.89 -43.42 14.31
N SER A 24 46.16 -43.98 13.14
CA SER A 24 46.01 -43.27 11.87
C SER A 24 44.55 -43.10 11.45
N LEU A 25 43.65 -44.03 11.83
CA LEU A 25 42.23 -44.01 11.47
C LEU A 25 41.38 -43.15 12.41
N GLN A 26 41.67 -43.13 13.71
CA GLN A 26 40.94 -42.30 14.69
C GLN A 26 40.68 -40.84 14.29
N PRO A 27 41.65 -40.06 13.77
CA PRO A 27 41.40 -38.67 13.39
C PRO A 27 40.40 -38.56 12.24
N PHE A 28 40.38 -39.50 11.29
CA PHE A 28 39.38 -39.53 10.21
C PHE A 28 37.99 -39.86 10.76
N THR A 29 37.88 -40.79 11.71
CA THR A 29 36.61 -41.11 12.38
C THR A 29 36.04 -39.87 13.08
N LYS A 30 36.88 -39.11 13.80
CA LYS A 30 36.46 -37.86 14.45
C LYS A 30 35.99 -36.80 13.45
N GLN A 31 36.73 -36.61 12.35
CA GLN A 31 36.33 -35.67 11.30
C GLN A 31 35.01 -36.09 10.63
N LEU A 32 34.78 -37.39 10.40
CA LEU A 32 33.51 -37.91 9.89
C LEU A 32 32.34 -37.63 10.84
N GLU A 33 32.55 -37.77 12.15
CA GLU A 33 31.53 -37.41 13.15
C GLU A 33 31.21 -35.91 13.14
N GLU A 34 32.22 -35.05 13.01
CA GLU A 34 32.05 -33.60 12.92
C GLU A 34 31.29 -33.19 11.65
N VAL A 35 31.66 -33.78 10.50
CA VAL A 35 30.96 -33.56 9.23
C VAL A 35 29.51 -34.03 9.32
N THR A 36 29.25 -35.17 9.95
CA THR A 36 27.89 -35.68 10.16
C THR A 36 27.05 -34.72 10.99
N LYS A 37 27.61 -34.14 12.07
CA LYS A 37 26.94 -33.12 12.87
C LYS A 37 26.65 -31.85 12.09
N ALA A 38 27.60 -31.39 11.27
CA ALA A 38 27.41 -30.21 10.42
C ALA A 38 26.30 -30.43 9.37
N ILE A 39 26.30 -31.59 8.71
CA ILE A 39 25.26 -31.98 7.76
C ILE A 39 23.89 -32.01 8.43
N GLN A 40 23.77 -32.61 9.61
CA GLN A 40 22.51 -32.66 10.34
C GLN A 40 22.01 -31.25 10.71
N PHE A 41 22.91 -30.39 11.17
CA PHE A 41 22.58 -28.99 11.46
C PHE A 41 22.07 -28.27 10.20
N THR A 42 22.78 -28.38 9.08
CA THR A 42 22.37 -27.75 7.81
C THR A 42 21.04 -28.31 7.30
N SER A 43 20.80 -29.62 7.41
CA SER A 43 19.52 -30.24 7.05
C SER A 43 18.36 -29.65 7.85
N ASN A 44 18.53 -29.48 9.17
CA ASN A 44 17.49 -28.91 10.02
C ASN A 44 17.19 -27.45 9.64
N THR A 45 18.23 -26.64 9.38
CA THR A 45 18.06 -25.26 8.92
C THR A 45 17.36 -25.20 7.56
N TYR A 46 17.66 -26.14 6.66
CA TYR A 46 17.00 -26.23 5.36
C TYR A 46 15.50 -26.50 5.49
N ASP A 47 15.09 -27.39 6.39
CA ASP A 47 13.68 -27.67 6.68
C ASP A 47 12.95 -26.44 7.25
N GLU A 48 13.60 -25.66 8.10
CA GLU A 48 13.05 -24.40 8.63
C GLU A 48 12.84 -23.37 7.53
N ILE A 49 13.81 -23.21 6.61
CA ILE A 49 13.70 -22.30 5.46
C ILE A 49 12.52 -22.70 4.57
N ILE A 50 12.33 -23.99 4.31
CA ILE A 50 11.18 -24.49 3.54
C ILE A 50 9.85 -24.12 4.21
N LYS A 51 9.76 -24.27 5.54
CA LYS A 51 8.54 -23.88 6.29
C LYS A 51 8.27 -22.38 6.17
N LEU A 52 9.29 -21.55 6.33
CA LEU A 52 9.16 -20.10 6.21
C LEU A 52 8.78 -19.67 4.78
N LEU A 53 9.36 -20.31 3.76
CA LEU A 53 9.01 -20.08 2.35
C LEU A 53 7.53 -20.34 2.09
N LYS A 54 6.99 -21.48 2.55
CA LYS A 54 5.57 -21.82 2.39
C LYS A 54 4.66 -20.78 3.06
N ILE A 55 4.98 -20.38 4.30
CA ILE A 55 4.23 -19.34 5.02
C ILE A 55 4.27 -18.02 4.24
N ASN A 56 5.41 -17.66 3.68
CA ASN A 56 5.57 -16.41 2.94
C ASN A 56 4.80 -16.44 1.62
N GLU A 57 4.77 -17.57 0.91
CA GLU A 57 3.94 -17.73 -0.29
C GLU A 57 2.44 -17.58 0.01
N GLU A 58 1.96 -18.14 1.12
CA GLU A 58 0.58 -17.97 1.56
C GLU A 58 0.26 -16.52 1.92
N LYS A 59 1.14 -15.85 2.66
CA LYS A 59 1.01 -14.42 2.97
C LYS A 59 0.99 -13.59 1.69
N LYS A 60 1.86 -13.87 0.73
CA LYS A 60 1.90 -13.18 -0.57
C LYS A 60 0.58 -13.35 -1.33
N LYS A 61 0.02 -14.55 -1.37
CA LYS A 61 -1.29 -14.83 -2.00
C LYS A 61 -2.41 -14.03 -1.35
N LYS A 62 -2.46 -13.98 -0.01
CA LYS A 62 -3.45 -13.19 0.74
C LYS A 62 -3.33 -11.70 0.43
N LEU A 63 -2.11 -11.15 0.48
CA LEU A 63 -1.85 -9.75 0.17
C LEU A 63 -2.24 -9.39 -1.27
N LEU A 64 -1.97 -10.26 -2.25
CA LEU A 64 -2.39 -10.02 -3.64
C LEU A 64 -3.91 -10.00 -3.80
N ALA A 65 -4.62 -10.90 -3.10
CA ALA A 65 -6.08 -10.94 -3.13
C ALA A 65 -6.69 -9.68 -2.51
N GLU A 66 -6.20 -9.27 -1.35
CA GLU A 66 -6.65 -8.06 -0.65
C GLU A 66 -6.36 -6.80 -1.49
N ASN A 67 -5.16 -6.68 -2.06
CA ASN A 67 -4.80 -5.54 -2.91
C ASN A 67 -5.72 -5.44 -4.15
N LYS A 68 -6.12 -6.58 -4.72
CA LYS A 68 -7.08 -6.62 -5.83
C LYS A 68 -8.47 -6.13 -5.39
N SER A 69 -8.96 -6.56 -4.22
CA SER A 69 -10.25 -6.09 -3.67
C SER A 69 -10.23 -4.58 -3.43
N LEU A 70 -9.21 -4.09 -2.72
CA LEU A 70 -9.06 -2.68 -2.40
C LEU A 70 -9.00 -1.79 -3.64
N ARG A 71 -8.33 -2.24 -4.71
CA ARG A 71 -8.30 -1.52 -5.99
C ARG A 71 -9.68 -1.45 -6.66
N ALA A 72 -10.48 -2.51 -6.56
CA ALA A 72 -11.82 -2.54 -7.12
C ALA A 72 -12.76 -1.59 -6.33
N GLU A 73 -12.73 -1.65 -5.00
CA GLU A 73 -13.50 -0.77 -4.12
C GLU A 73 -13.12 0.71 -4.32
N LEU A 74 -11.81 1.00 -4.46
CA LEU A 74 -11.34 2.35 -4.74
C LEU A 74 -11.88 2.89 -6.07
N LEU A 75 -11.92 2.05 -7.10
CA LEU A 75 -12.46 2.44 -8.40
C LEU A 75 -13.97 2.70 -8.31
N GLN A 76 -14.70 1.82 -7.62
CA GLN A 76 -16.13 1.99 -7.39
C GLN A 76 -16.42 3.30 -6.65
N SER A 77 -15.75 3.53 -5.52
CA SER A 77 -15.94 4.75 -4.73
C SER A 77 -15.60 6.02 -5.51
N LYS A 78 -14.54 6.00 -6.34
CA LYS A 78 -14.22 7.12 -7.24
C LYS A 78 -15.33 7.41 -8.24
N ASN A 79 -15.93 6.37 -8.80
CA ASN A 79 -17.04 6.52 -9.74
C ASN A 79 -18.28 7.07 -9.04
N GLU A 80 -18.62 6.57 -7.85
CA GLU A 80 -19.73 7.07 -7.05
C GLU A 80 -19.55 8.55 -6.69
N VAL A 81 -18.35 8.95 -6.25
CA VAL A 81 -18.02 10.35 -5.98
C VAL A 81 -18.17 11.21 -7.23
N LYS A 82 -17.77 10.72 -8.40
CA LYS A 82 -17.94 11.43 -9.67
C LYS A 82 -19.42 11.63 -10.00
N MET A 83 -20.21 10.55 -9.94
CA MET A 83 -21.65 10.59 -10.21
C MET A 83 -22.39 11.52 -9.24
N LEU A 84 -22.02 11.51 -7.97
CA LEU A 84 -22.59 12.42 -6.96
C LEU A 84 -22.25 13.87 -7.26
N LYS A 85 -21.01 14.17 -7.67
CA LYS A 85 -20.63 15.54 -8.06
C LYS A 85 -21.41 16.03 -9.27
N GLU A 86 -21.61 15.18 -10.26
CA GLU A 86 -22.43 15.49 -11.44
C GLU A 86 -23.88 15.74 -11.02
N SER A 87 -24.45 14.87 -10.18
CA SER A 87 -25.82 15.02 -9.67
C SER A 87 -26.01 16.31 -8.85
N VAL A 88 -25.03 16.67 -8.01
CA VAL A 88 -25.06 17.93 -7.25
C VAL A 88 -25.01 19.12 -8.19
N ASN A 89 -24.13 19.10 -9.18
CA ASN A 89 -24.06 20.16 -10.19
C ASN A 89 -25.39 20.31 -10.95
N ASP A 90 -26.02 19.20 -11.34
CA ASP A 90 -27.31 19.24 -12.05
C ASP A 90 -28.43 19.79 -11.18
N LEU A 91 -28.50 19.40 -9.91
CA LEU A 91 -29.43 19.96 -8.94
C LEU A 91 -29.20 21.45 -8.73
N GLU A 92 -27.95 21.86 -8.59
CA GLU A 92 -27.57 23.26 -8.45
C GLU A 92 -27.94 24.10 -9.67
N GLN A 93 -27.76 23.56 -10.89
CA GLN A 93 -28.19 24.22 -12.13
C GLN A 93 -29.71 24.33 -12.18
N TYR A 94 -30.42 23.27 -11.80
CA TYR A 94 -31.88 23.27 -11.74
C TYR A 94 -32.43 24.33 -10.77
N LEU A 95 -31.81 24.47 -9.59
CA LEU A 95 -32.19 25.50 -8.61
C LEU A 95 -31.96 26.93 -9.13
N ARG A 96 -31.03 27.13 -10.06
CA ARG A 96 -30.73 28.43 -10.66
C ARG A 96 -31.46 28.68 -11.99
N ARG A 97 -32.37 27.79 -12.40
CA ARG A 97 -33.11 27.90 -13.67
C ARG A 97 -33.80 29.25 -13.84
N ASP A 98 -34.37 29.75 -12.74
CA ASP A 98 -35.15 30.99 -12.73
C ASP A 98 -34.34 32.16 -12.13
N CYS A 99 -33.01 32.00 -11.98
CA CYS A 99 -32.09 33.04 -11.51
C CYS A 99 -31.40 33.74 -12.69
N VAL A 100 -31.29 35.06 -12.63
CA VAL A 100 -30.58 35.87 -13.62
C VAL A 100 -29.48 36.68 -12.94
N GLU A 101 -28.24 36.55 -13.43
CA GLU A 101 -27.11 37.39 -12.99
C GLU A 101 -27.05 38.67 -13.83
N ILE A 102 -27.17 39.82 -13.18
CA ILE A 102 -27.04 41.15 -13.83
C ILE A 102 -25.65 41.71 -13.50
N CYS A 103 -24.81 41.81 -14.53
CA CYS A 103 -23.43 42.30 -14.43
C CYS A 103 -23.30 43.78 -14.83
N GLY A 104 -22.26 44.45 -14.35
CA GLY A 104 -21.91 45.81 -14.78
C GLY A 104 -22.69 46.95 -14.09
N ILE A 105 -23.50 46.64 -13.07
CA ILE A 105 -24.18 47.66 -12.27
C ILE A 105 -23.20 48.24 -11.24
N PRO A 106 -22.91 49.56 -11.28
CA PRO A 106 -22.07 50.22 -10.29
C PRO A 106 -22.58 49.99 -8.86
N PHE A 107 -21.66 49.89 -7.90
CA PHE A 107 -22.02 49.70 -6.49
C PHE A 107 -22.24 51.07 -5.83
N ASN A 108 -23.42 51.29 -5.24
CA ASN A 108 -23.73 52.46 -4.43
C ASN A 108 -23.87 52.04 -2.95
N ASN A 109 -23.35 52.84 -2.02
CA ASN A 109 -23.22 52.46 -0.60
C ASN A 109 -24.57 52.21 0.13
N ASP A 110 -24.50 51.32 1.13
CA ASP A 110 -25.36 50.90 2.26
C ASP A 110 -26.90 50.88 2.17
N GLN A 111 -27.55 51.52 1.19
CA GLN A 111 -29.00 51.54 1.03
C GLN A 111 -29.41 51.33 -0.44
N GLU A 112 -28.84 50.30 -1.05
CA GLU A 112 -29.20 49.94 -2.42
C GLU A 112 -30.49 49.10 -2.45
N ASP A 113 -31.50 49.58 -3.17
CA ASP A 113 -32.69 48.80 -3.51
C ASP A 113 -32.43 48.00 -4.79
N THR A 114 -32.06 46.74 -4.62
CA THR A 114 -31.76 45.83 -5.72
C THR A 114 -33.00 45.47 -6.56
N ASN A 115 -34.22 45.54 -6.01
CA ASN A 115 -35.44 45.31 -6.79
C ASN A 115 -35.66 46.46 -7.78
N ASN A 116 -35.52 47.70 -7.33
CA ASN A 116 -35.66 48.88 -8.20
C ASN A 116 -34.61 48.89 -9.32
N ILE A 117 -33.38 48.44 -9.03
CA ILE A 117 -32.34 48.28 -10.05
C ILE A 117 -32.76 47.26 -11.10
N VAL A 118 -33.26 46.09 -10.70
CA VAL A 118 -33.72 45.05 -11.63
C VAL A 118 -34.84 45.60 -12.54
N ILE A 119 -35.82 46.32 -11.97
CA ILE A 119 -36.93 46.92 -12.73
C ILE A 119 -36.41 47.94 -13.76
N LYS A 120 -35.49 48.84 -13.37
CA LYS A 120 -34.88 49.80 -14.30
C LYS A 120 -34.09 49.13 -15.42
N VAL A 121 -33.41 48.02 -15.13
CA VAL A 121 -32.70 47.24 -16.14
C VAL A 121 -33.70 46.59 -17.11
N ALA A 122 -34.80 46.01 -16.60
CA ALA A 122 -35.86 45.43 -17.42
C ALA A 122 -36.51 46.48 -18.35
N GLU A 123 -36.85 47.66 -17.81
CA GLU A 123 -37.40 48.78 -18.58
C GLU A 123 -36.45 49.22 -19.70
N ALA A 124 -35.14 49.33 -19.40
CA ALA A 124 -34.13 49.73 -20.38
C ALA A 124 -33.99 48.75 -21.56
N ILE A 125 -34.33 47.48 -21.36
CA ILE A 125 -34.32 46.45 -22.42
C ILE A 125 -35.71 46.18 -23.00
N GLY A 126 -36.73 46.96 -22.61
CA GLY A 126 -38.10 46.85 -23.12
C GLY A 126 -38.90 45.67 -22.58
N VAL A 127 -38.56 45.17 -21.38
CA VAL A 127 -39.30 44.11 -20.68
C VAL A 127 -40.17 44.74 -19.59
N ASP A 128 -41.47 44.47 -19.65
CA ASP A 128 -42.41 44.84 -18.59
C ASP A 128 -42.23 43.90 -17.39
N MET A 129 -42.00 44.47 -16.21
CA MET A 129 -41.70 43.71 -15.00
C MET A 129 -42.26 44.42 -13.77
N ALA A 130 -43.08 43.70 -13.01
CA ALA A 130 -43.63 44.18 -11.74
C ALA A 130 -42.74 43.77 -10.56
N PRO A 131 -42.78 44.50 -9.42
CA PRO A 131 -42.08 44.09 -8.21
C PRO A 131 -42.43 42.68 -7.71
N THR A 132 -43.65 42.20 -8.00
CA THR A 132 -44.12 40.85 -7.64
C THR A 132 -43.49 39.73 -8.45
N ASP A 133 -42.88 40.06 -9.60
CA ASP A 133 -42.18 39.09 -10.45
C ASP A 133 -40.79 38.77 -9.90
N ILE A 134 -40.30 39.58 -8.94
CA ILE A 134 -39.02 39.37 -8.26
C ILE A 134 -39.26 38.61 -6.95
N SER A 135 -38.83 37.36 -6.89
CA SER A 135 -38.87 36.59 -5.64
C SER A 135 -37.85 37.10 -4.62
N VAL A 136 -36.58 37.19 -5.02
CA VAL A 136 -35.46 37.68 -4.20
C VAL A 136 -34.45 38.36 -5.12
N SER A 137 -33.92 39.51 -4.70
CA SER A 137 -32.77 40.14 -5.34
C SER A 137 -31.72 40.52 -4.30
N HIS A 138 -30.44 40.38 -4.67
CA HIS A 138 -29.31 40.74 -3.81
C HIS A 138 -28.03 40.82 -4.66
N ARG A 139 -27.02 41.51 -4.12
CA ARG A 139 -25.67 41.48 -4.70
C ARG A 139 -25.00 40.13 -4.46
N LEU A 140 -24.32 39.62 -5.48
CA LEU A 140 -23.44 38.46 -5.30
C LEU A 140 -22.21 38.85 -4.47
N PRO A 141 -21.71 37.95 -3.60
CA PRO A 141 -20.48 38.20 -2.86
C PRO A 141 -19.31 38.43 -3.84
N LYS A 142 -18.35 39.27 -3.43
CA LYS A 142 -17.10 39.44 -4.20
C LYS A 142 -16.46 38.07 -4.36
N ARG A 143 -16.17 37.67 -5.60
CA ARG A 143 -15.37 36.47 -5.85
C ARG A 143 -14.03 36.65 -5.15
N ALA A 144 -13.64 35.66 -4.34
CA ALA A 144 -12.28 35.60 -3.83
C ALA A 144 -11.33 35.57 -5.05
N ALA A 145 -10.35 36.46 -5.03
CA ALA A 145 -9.28 36.52 -6.04
C ALA A 145 -8.36 35.30 -5.92
#